data_AF-A0A967FB07-F1
#
_entry.id   AF-A0A967FB07-F1
#
_cell.length_a   1.000
_cell.length_b   1.000
_cell.length_c   1.000
_cell.angle_alpha   90.00
_cell.angle_beta   90.00
_cell.angle_gamma   90.00
#
_symmetry.space_group_name_H-M   'P 1'
#
loop_
_entity.id
_entity.type
_entity.pdbx_description
1 polymer ?
#
loop_
_entity_poly.entity_id
_entity_poly.type
_entity_poly.pdbx_seq_one_letter_code
_entity_poly.pdbx_strand_id
1 'polypeptide(L)'
;HAVPENNFRPTGEEHVEKLFRENVTKDFVVKPEGCFRCGIRCHNNIHKKNADGSQGEFLAKFDFEPLNLLGSNLGINDAYKSAKLIHLCDNLGMDAISLGTTISYLLDYNERNPEKQQLNGATFGDYEKIYEI
;
A
#
# COMPACT_ATOMS: atom_id res chain seq x y z
N HIS A 1 -3.00 -18.08 1.11
CA HIS A 1 -3.53 -16.81 0.55
C HIS A 1 -2.76 -16.49 -0.72
N ALA A 2 -3.42 -16.08 -1.80
CA ALA A 2 -2.74 -15.63 -3.02
C ALA A 2 -2.65 -14.09 -2.98
N VAL A 3 -1.58 -13.56 -2.40
CA VAL A 3 -1.35 -12.11 -2.30
C VAL A 3 -0.09 -11.75 -3.10
N PRO A 4 -0.14 -10.72 -3.96
CA PRO A 4 1.04 -10.28 -4.69
C PRO A 4 2.14 -9.78 -3.76
N GLU A 5 3.37 -10.23 -4.00
CA GLU A 5 4.58 -9.76 -3.33
C GLU A 5 5.66 -9.54 -4.40
N ASN A 6 6.40 -8.44 -4.31
CA ASN A 6 7.56 -8.13 -5.16
C ASN A 6 7.34 -8.42 -6.65
N ASN A 7 6.33 -7.78 -7.26
CA ASN A 7 5.93 -8.02 -8.65
C ASN A 7 5.50 -9.48 -8.92
N PHE A 8 4.58 -10.01 -8.11
CA PHE A 8 4.07 -11.38 -8.21
C PHE A 8 5.16 -12.48 -8.12
N ARG A 9 6.28 -12.17 -7.47
CA ARG A 9 7.41 -13.07 -7.21
C ARG A 9 7.56 -13.25 -5.70
N PRO A 10 6.70 -14.06 -5.06
CA PRO A 10 6.77 -14.27 -3.63
C PRO A 10 8.12 -14.84 -3.22
N THR A 11 8.64 -14.35 -2.10
CA THR A 11 9.94 -14.75 -1.56
C THR A 11 9.88 -16.10 -0.82
N GLY A 12 8.67 -16.55 -0.49
CA GLY A 12 8.43 -17.69 0.40
C GLY A 12 8.45 -17.31 1.89
N GLU A 13 8.60 -16.02 2.20
CA GLU A 13 8.55 -15.48 3.55
C GLU A 13 7.15 -14.91 3.86
N GLU A 14 6.81 -14.82 5.15
CA GLU A 14 5.48 -14.40 5.64
C GLU A 14 5.37 -12.87 5.83
N HIS A 15 6.06 -12.06 5.02
CA HIS A 15 6.07 -10.60 5.19
C HIS A 15 4.70 -9.95 5.01
N VAL A 16 3.93 -10.50 4.07
CA VAL A 16 2.60 -10.01 3.70
C VAL A 16 1.62 -10.06 4.87
N GLU A 17 1.82 -10.97 5.83
CA GLU A 17 0.96 -11.10 7.01
C GLU A 17 0.91 -9.82 7.85
N LYS A 18 1.96 -8.99 7.79
CA LYS A 18 2.00 -7.67 8.46
C LYS A 18 0.90 -6.73 7.96
N LEU A 19 0.44 -6.89 6.72
CA LEU A 19 -0.63 -6.10 6.12
C LEU A 19 -2.02 -6.74 6.32
N PHE A 20 -2.12 -7.90 6.98
CA PHE A 20 -3.42 -8.48 7.32
C PHE A 20 -4.15 -7.62 8.34
N ARG A 21 -5.49 -7.65 8.27
CA ARG A 21 -6.35 -6.75 9.02
C ARG A 21 -6.05 -6.79 10.52
N GLU A 22 -5.88 -7.97 11.09
CA GLU A 22 -5.62 -8.19 12.50
C GLU A 22 -4.32 -7.52 12.98
N ASN A 23 -3.36 -7.33 12.07
CA ASN A 23 -2.08 -6.69 12.35
C ASN A 23 -2.14 -5.18 12.11
N VAL A 24 -2.87 -4.74 11.10
CA VAL A 24 -3.03 -3.31 10.79
C VAL A 24 -3.95 -2.60 11.80
N THR A 25 -5.11 -3.15 12.13
CA THR A 25 -6.14 -2.41 12.91
C THR A 25 -5.75 -2.11 14.37
N LYS A 26 -4.64 -2.67 14.85
CA LYS A 26 -4.11 -2.38 16.20
C LYS A 26 -3.58 -0.95 16.30
N ASP A 27 -2.98 -0.45 15.23
CA ASP A 27 -2.23 0.80 15.19
C ASP A 27 -3.03 1.98 14.62
N PHE A 28 -4.20 1.70 14.03
CA PHE A 28 -5.05 2.69 13.38
C PHE A 28 -6.48 2.67 13.91
N VAL A 29 -7.18 3.78 13.71
CA VAL A 29 -8.64 3.83 13.85
C VAL A 29 -9.25 3.50 12.49
N VAL A 30 -10.02 2.41 12.41
CA VAL A 30 -10.76 2.03 11.21
C VAL A 30 -12.20 2.50 11.33
N LYS A 31 -12.62 3.37 10.42
CA LYS A 31 -13.99 3.87 10.33
C LYS A 31 -14.69 3.24 9.12
N PRO A 32 -15.64 2.30 9.34
CA PRO A 32 -16.43 1.72 8.26
C PRO A 32 -17.45 2.74 7.73
N GLU A 33 -17.39 3.05 6.44
CA GLU A 33 -18.31 3.97 5.78
C GLU A 33 -18.93 3.33 4.53
N GLY A 34 -20.09 3.82 4.14
CA GLY A 34 -20.85 3.29 3.00
C GLY A 34 -21.01 4.31 1.90
N CYS A 35 -21.14 3.82 0.67
CA CYS A 35 -21.69 4.59 -0.44
C CYS A 35 -23.09 5.13 -0.08
N PHE A 36 -23.60 6.04 -0.90
CA PHE A 36 -24.93 6.61 -0.74
C PHE A 36 -26.00 5.50 -0.57
N ARG A 37 -26.69 5.51 0.58
CA ARG A 37 -27.73 4.53 0.99
C ARG A 37 -27.26 3.07 1.13
N CYS A 38 -25.96 2.81 1.14
CA CYS A 38 -25.43 1.46 1.31
C CYS A 38 -25.34 1.06 2.80
N GLY A 39 -25.99 -0.04 3.17
CA GLY A 39 -25.93 -0.61 4.53
C GLY A 39 -24.70 -1.48 4.81
N ILE A 40 -23.96 -1.89 3.78
CA ILE A 40 -22.80 -2.82 3.90
C ILE A 40 -21.59 -2.11 4.54
N ARG A 41 -21.39 -0.82 4.20
CA ARG A 41 -20.30 0.02 4.72
C ARG A 41 -18.89 -0.58 4.53
N CYS A 42 -18.58 -1.01 3.32
CA CYS A 42 -17.31 -1.65 3.00
C CYS A 42 -16.09 -0.71 2.96
N HIS A 43 -16.28 0.62 2.96
CA HIS A 43 -15.14 1.54 2.91
C HIS A 43 -14.43 1.53 4.26
N ASN A 44 -13.22 0.99 4.30
CA ASN A 44 -12.39 1.03 5.49
C ASN A 44 -11.54 2.29 5.47
N ASN A 45 -12.07 3.39 5.97
CA ASN A 45 -11.31 4.63 6.10
C ASN A 45 -10.36 4.51 7.31
N ILE A 46 -9.06 4.62 7.04
CA ILE A 46 -7.99 4.47 8.02
C ILE A 46 -7.58 5.85 8.49
N HIS A 47 -7.57 6.03 9.81
CA HIS A 47 -7.13 7.24 10.46
C HIS A 47 -5.96 6.94 11.40
N LYS A 48 -5.09 7.93 11.56
CA LYS A 48 -4.06 7.89 12.61
C LYS A 48 -4.75 7.78 13.97
N LYS A 49 -4.19 6.95 14.86
CA LYS A 49 -4.60 6.88 16.26
C LYS A 49 -3.77 7.87 17.07
N ASN A 50 -4.43 8.83 17.73
CA ASN A 50 -3.76 9.79 18.60
C ASN A 50 -3.26 9.10 19.88
N ALA A 51 -2.38 9.77 20.63
CA ALA A 51 -1.81 9.23 21.88
C ALA A 51 -2.89 8.93 22.95
N ASP A 52 -3.99 9.67 22.94
CA ASP A 52 -5.17 9.47 23.80
C ASP A 52 -6.14 8.40 23.26
N GLY A 53 -5.81 7.77 22.13
CA GLY A 53 -6.65 6.77 21.46
C GLY A 53 -7.76 7.35 20.57
N SER A 54 -7.91 8.67 20.51
CA SER A 54 -8.91 9.31 19.64
C SER A 54 -8.54 9.20 18.16
N GLN A 55 -9.55 9.39 17.30
CA GLN A 55 -9.37 9.43 15.85
C GLN A 55 -8.62 10.71 15.44
N GLY A 56 -7.48 10.55 14.78
CA GLY A 56 -6.68 11.63 14.22
C GLY A 56 -6.92 11.83 12.72
N GLU A 57 -5.85 12.28 12.05
CA GLU A 57 -5.79 12.56 10.61
C GLU A 57 -6.27 11.37 9.77
N PHE A 58 -7.03 11.65 8.71
CA PHE A 58 -7.33 10.66 7.67
C PHE A 58 -6.07 10.31 6.90
N LEU A 59 -5.78 9.01 6.75
CA LEU A 59 -4.61 8.54 6.03
C LEU A 59 -4.99 8.11 4.61
N ALA A 60 -5.85 7.10 4.49
CA ALA A 60 -6.33 6.58 3.22
C ALA A 60 -7.55 5.69 3.43
N LYS A 61 -8.22 5.35 2.33
CA LYS A 61 -9.22 4.28 2.30
C LYS A 61 -8.53 2.97 1.91
N PHE A 62 -8.59 1.96 2.78
CA PHE A 62 -8.00 0.65 2.48
C PHE A 62 -9.02 -0.25 1.79
N ASP A 63 -8.82 -0.43 0.49
CA ASP A 63 -9.38 -1.53 -0.28
C ASP A 63 -8.31 -2.61 -0.49
N PHE A 64 -8.73 -3.80 -0.92
CA PHE A 64 -7.84 -4.94 -1.07
C PHE A 64 -6.77 -4.70 -2.15
N GLU A 65 -7.18 -4.25 -3.33
CA GLU A 65 -6.28 -4.07 -4.47
C GLU A 65 -5.24 -2.97 -4.24
N PRO A 66 -5.60 -1.74 -3.79
CA PRO A 66 -4.61 -0.69 -3.54
C PRO A 66 -3.62 -1.08 -2.43
N LEU A 67 -4.09 -1.70 -1.34
CA LEU A 67 -3.21 -2.10 -0.24
C LEU A 67 -2.17 -3.14 -0.68
N ASN A 68 -2.59 -4.13 -1.46
CA ASN A 68 -1.67 -5.17 -1.90
C ASN A 68 -0.72 -4.66 -2.98
N LEU A 69 -1.20 -3.86 -3.93
CA LEU A 69 -0.42 -3.43 -5.09
C LEU A 69 0.48 -2.22 -4.82
N LEU A 70 0.11 -1.36 -3.88
CA LEU A 70 0.95 -0.25 -3.39
C LEU A 70 1.61 -0.56 -2.03
N GLY A 71 1.49 -1.80 -1.55
CA GLY A 71 2.14 -2.30 -0.34
C GLY A 71 3.05 -3.49 -0.67
N SER A 72 2.59 -4.70 -0.40
CA SER A 72 3.40 -5.94 -0.52
C SER A 72 3.97 -6.17 -1.91
N ASN A 73 3.25 -5.81 -2.98
CA ASN A 73 3.74 -5.96 -4.35
C ASN A 73 4.95 -5.05 -4.67
N LEU A 74 5.13 -3.97 -3.90
CA LEU A 74 6.28 -3.06 -3.97
C LEU A 74 7.34 -3.38 -2.89
N GLY A 75 7.17 -4.46 -2.13
CA GLY A 75 8.04 -4.80 -0.99
C GLY A 75 7.80 -3.95 0.26
N ILE A 76 6.69 -3.21 0.31
CA ILE A 76 6.34 -2.33 1.43
C ILE A 76 5.37 -3.07 2.35
N ASN A 77 5.88 -3.51 3.50
CA ASN A 77 5.10 -4.25 4.51
C ASN A 77 4.74 -3.40 5.73
N ASP A 78 4.61 -2.09 5.50
CA ASP A 78 4.23 -1.08 6.49
C ASP A 78 2.93 -0.41 6.04
N ALA A 79 1.89 -0.54 6.85
CA ALA A 79 0.56 -0.04 6.51
C ALA A 79 0.51 1.50 6.47
N TYR A 80 1.28 2.21 7.31
CA TYR A 80 1.31 3.67 7.27
C TYR A 80 1.92 4.17 5.96
N LYS A 81 3.03 3.57 5.54
CA LYS A 81 3.68 3.86 4.25
C LYS A 81 2.77 3.54 3.07
N SER A 82 2.12 2.38 3.09
CA SER A 82 1.14 1.99 2.08
C SER A 82 -0.03 2.99 2.03
N ALA A 83 -0.51 3.46 3.18
CA ALA A 83 -1.55 4.48 3.24
C ALA A 83 -1.13 5.79 2.57
N LYS A 84 0.10 6.23 2.75
CA LYS A 84 0.60 7.45 2.10
C LYS A 84 0.67 7.28 0.57
N LEU A 85 1.08 6.12 0.06
CA LEU A 85 1.06 5.83 -1.38
C LEU A 85 -0.36 5.77 -1.95
N ILE A 86 -1.29 5.10 -1.26
CA ILE A 86 -2.70 5.05 -1.67
C ILE A 86 -3.30 6.45 -1.69
N HIS A 87 -3.07 7.24 -0.65
CA HIS A 87 -3.56 8.62 -0.57
C HIS A 87 -3.03 9.49 -1.71
N LEU A 88 -1.75 9.32 -2.06
CA LEU A 88 -1.15 10.02 -3.18
C LEU A 88 -1.79 9.59 -4.51
N CYS A 89 -1.97 8.28 -4.72
CA CYS A 89 -2.64 7.72 -5.90
C CYS A 89 -4.05 8.28 -6.07
N ASP A 90 -4.84 8.30 -4.98
CA ASP A 90 -6.20 8.84 -4.96
C ASP A 90 -6.22 10.34 -5.33
N ASN A 91 -5.30 11.14 -4.74
CA ASN A 91 -5.22 12.58 -4.99
C ASN A 91 -4.72 12.92 -6.42
N LEU A 92 -3.89 12.07 -7.00
CA LEU A 92 -3.45 12.18 -8.39
C LEU A 92 -4.51 11.68 -9.38
N GLY A 93 -5.57 11.03 -8.90
CA GLY A 93 -6.63 10.46 -9.74
C GLY A 93 -6.14 9.30 -10.61
N MET A 94 -5.14 8.56 -10.14
CA MET A 94 -4.57 7.41 -10.85
C MET A 94 -5.27 6.11 -10.44
N ASP A 95 -5.29 5.13 -11.34
CA ASP A 95 -5.72 3.77 -11.01
C ASP A 95 -4.62 3.05 -10.22
N ALA A 96 -4.91 2.69 -8.97
CA ALA A 96 -3.95 2.05 -8.07
C ALA A 96 -3.45 0.70 -8.60
N ILE A 97 -4.27 -0.03 -9.37
CA ILE A 97 -3.88 -1.33 -9.93
C ILE A 97 -2.82 -1.13 -11.01
N SER A 98 -3.12 -0.28 -11.99
CA SER A 98 -2.20 0.02 -13.10
C SER A 98 -0.94 0.69 -12.59
N LEU A 99 -1.05 1.64 -11.66
CA LEU A 99 0.09 2.32 -11.05
C LEU A 99 0.98 1.35 -10.28
N GLY A 100 0.43 0.59 -9.34
CA GLY A 100 1.19 -0.35 -8.51
C GLY A 100 1.88 -1.44 -9.36
N THR A 101 1.22 -1.93 -10.40
CA THR A 101 1.82 -2.92 -11.32
C THR A 101 2.93 -2.31 -12.19
N THR A 102 2.76 -1.06 -12.63
CA THR A 102 3.79 -0.35 -13.42
C THR A 102 5.03 -0.08 -12.58
N ILE A 103 4.85 0.38 -11.34
CA ILE A 103 5.95 0.59 -10.41
C ILE A 103 6.61 -0.76 -10.08
N SER A 104 5.86 -1.82 -9.75
CA SER A 104 6.47 -3.12 -9.42
C SER A 104 7.31 -3.69 -10.56
N TYR A 105 6.90 -3.48 -11.82
CA TYR A 105 7.69 -3.83 -12.99
C TYR A 105 9.01 -3.05 -13.05
N LEU A 106 8.98 -1.73 -12.80
CA LEU A 106 10.17 -0.90 -12.73
C LEU A 106 11.13 -1.35 -11.62
N LEU A 107 10.62 -1.68 -10.43
CA LEU A 107 11.44 -2.16 -9.30
C LEU A 107 12.15 -3.48 -9.65
N ASP A 108 11.43 -4.43 -10.27
CA ASP A 108 11.99 -5.69 -10.75
C ASP A 108 13.05 -5.48 -11.85
N TYR A 109 12.82 -4.53 -12.77
CA TYR A 109 13.82 -4.16 -13.77
C TYR A 109 15.10 -3.60 -13.12
N ASN A 110 14.95 -2.68 -12.16
CA ASN A 110 16.07 -2.04 -11.47
C ASN A 110 16.88 -3.02 -10.61
N GLU A 111 16.25 -4.01 -9.97
CA GLU A 111 16.95 -5.09 -9.27
C GLU A 111 17.79 -5.95 -10.21
N ARG A 112 17.26 -6.26 -11.41
CA ARG A 112 17.92 -7.16 -12.38
C ARG A 112 19.00 -6.48 -13.22
N ASN A 113 18.97 -5.14 -13.31
CA ASN A 113 19.87 -4.36 -14.15
C ASN A 113 20.55 -3.25 -13.32
N PRO A 114 21.37 -3.60 -12.31
CA PRO A 114 22.00 -2.63 -11.41
C PRO A 114 22.89 -1.61 -12.13
N GLU A 115 23.40 -1.92 -13.32
CA GLU A 115 24.21 -1.04 -14.14
C GLU A 115 23.41 -0.12 -15.09
N LYS A 116 22.08 -0.30 -15.19
CA LYS A 116 21.19 0.42 -16.12
C LYS A 116 19.84 0.78 -15.49
N GLN A 117 19.84 1.10 -14.20
CA GLN A 117 18.64 1.47 -13.47
C GLN A 117 17.91 2.67 -14.11
N GLN A 118 16.59 2.63 -14.10
CA GLN A 118 15.71 3.68 -14.61
C GLN A 118 15.23 4.59 -13.47
N LEU A 119 14.83 5.82 -13.82
CA LEU A 119 14.41 6.87 -12.87
C LEU A 119 15.45 7.08 -11.75
N ASN A 120 15.03 7.06 -10.49
CA ASN A 120 15.88 7.21 -9.30
C ASN A 120 16.48 5.87 -8.81
N GLY A 121 16.36 4.79 -9.60
CA GLY A 121 16.88 3.48 -9.25
C GLY A 121 16.24 2.86 -8.01
N ALA A 122 14.93 3.05 -7.82
CA ALA A 122 14.17 2.37 -6.78
C ALA A 122 14.15 0.85 -6.98
N THR A 123 14.30 0.09 -5.90
CA THR A 123 14.08 -1.36 -5.82
C THR A 123 13.00 -1.70 -4.78
N PHE A 124 12.63 -2.97 -4.64
CA PHE A 124 11.58 -3.37 -3.69
C PHE A 124 11.91 -2.93 -2.26
N GLY A 125 10.92 -2.35 -1.57
CA GLY A 125 11.05 -1.85 -0.21
C GLY A 125 11.63 -0.43 -0.08
N ASP A 126 12.14 0.18 -1.16
CA ASP A 126 12.69 1.55 -1.17
C ASP A 126 11.59 2.62 -1.13
N TYR A 127 10.83 2.68 -0.03
CA TYR A 127 9.66 3.55 0.11
C TYR A 127 9.89 5.01 -0.31
N GLU A 128 10.97 5.65 0.13
CA GLU A 128 11.23 7.07 -0.19
C GLU A 128 11.40 7.27 -1.70
N LYS A 129 12.17 6.39 -2.35
CA LYS A 129 12.34 6.46 -3.81
C LYS A 129 11.06 6.13 -4.56
N ILE A 130 10.28 5.17 -4.07
CA ILE A 130 8.97 4.81 -4.65
C ILE A 130 8.00 5.99 -4.56
N TYR A 131 7.98 6.71 -3.45
CA TYR A 131 7.11 7.87 -3.25
C TYR A 131 7.46 9.05 -4.17
N GLU A 132 8.72 9.18 -4.58
CA GLU A 132 9.19 10.23 -5.49
C GLU A 132 8.89 9.96 -6.98
N ILE A 133 8.61 8.71 -7.36
CA ILE A 133 8.31 8.29 -8.75
C ILE A 133 6.87 8.69 -9.11
#